data_AF-A0A967W272-F1
#
_entry.id   AF-A0A967W272-F1
#
_cell.length_a   1.000
_cell.length_b   1.000
_cell.length_c   1.000
_cell.angle_alpha   90.00
_cell.angle_beta   90.00
_cell.angle_gamma   90.00
#
_symmetry.space_group_name_H-M   'P 1'
#
loop_
_entity.id
_entity.type
_entity.pdbx_description
1 polymer ?
#
loop_
_entity_poly.entity_id
_entity_poly.type
_entity_poly.pdbx_seq_one_letter_code
_entity_poly.pdbx_strand_id
1 'polypeptide(L)'
;MIKITGKNYSPPEDWQALNYFNAYRIVISLLFVTLVWIEQLPEPLGTYDSGIFTIAAHVYFISSILIIFLIKMRLPYLLQLSGHALLDITLITVMMYASNGLNSGFGMLLVITIAGASLLSGRRIAIF
;
A
#
# COMPACT_ATOMS: atom_id res chain seq x y z
N MET A 1 -20.32 -27.18 -35.76
CA MET A 1 -19.57 -25.91 -35.88
C MET A 1 -19.80 -25.10 -34.61
N ILE A 2 -18.91 -25.22 -33.62
CA ILE A 2 -19.09 -24.63 -32.29
C ILE A 2 -18.44 -23.24 -32.31
N LYS A 3 -19.24 -22.18 -32.21
CA LYS A 3 -18.74 -20.81 -31.98
C LYS A 3 -18.22 -20.74 -30.56
N ILE A 4 -16.90 -20.78 -30.39
CA ILE A 4 -16.26 -20.45 -29.13
C ILE A 4 -16.28 -18.93 -29.04
N THR A 5 -17.20 -18.40 -28.23
CA THR A 5 -17.29 -16.99 -27.90
C THR A 5 -16.00 -16.61 -27.19
N GLY A 6 -15.06 -16.01 -27.93
CA GLY A 6 -13.85 -15.40 -27.38
C GLY A 6 -14.28 -14.33 -26.39
N LYS A 7 -14.25 -14.67 -25.10
CA LYS A 7 -14.32 -13.69 -24.04
C LYS A 7 -13.08 -12.82 -24.24
N ASN A 8 -13.28 -11.58 -24.70
CA ASN A 8 -12.22 -10.59 -24.78
C ASN A 8 -11.69 -10.40 -23.36
N TYR A 9 -10.64 -11.13 -23.00
CA TYR A 9 -9.83 -10.83 -21.84
C TYR A 9 -9.07 -9.56 -22.19
N SER A 10 -9.72 -8.40 -22.06
CA SER A 10 -9.00 -7.15 -21.94
C SER A 10 -8.08 -7.36 -20.72
N PRO A 11 -6.75 -7.39 -20.87
CA PRO A 11 -5.88 -7.47 -19.71
C PRO A 11 -6.30 -6.34 -18.77
N PRO A 12 -6.49 -6.58 -17.47
CA PRO A 12 -6.82 -5.49 -16.55
C PRO A 12 -5.71 -4.48 -16.72
N GLU A 13 -6.03 -3.28 -17.22
CA GLU A 13 -5.03 -2.25 -17.46
C GLU A 13 -4.16 -2.15 -16.21
N ASP A 14 -2.84 -2.23 -16.31
CA ASP A 14 -1.93 -2.31 -15.15
C ASP A 14 -2.22 -1.23 -14.08
N TRP A 15 -2.75 -0.10 -14.53
CA TRP A 15 -3.22 1.02 -13.71
C TRP A 15 -4.46 0.70 -12.86
N GLN A 16 -5.39 -0.15 -13.29
CA GLN A 16 -6.50 -0.62 -12.45
C GLN A 16 -5.98 -1.44 -11.27
N ALA A 17 -5.04 -2.35 -11.50
CA ALA A 17 -4.43 -3.14 -10.44
C ALA A 17 -3.68 -2.26 -9.43
N LEU A 18 -2.96 -1.25 -9.93
CA LEU A 18 -2.28 -0.25 -9.08
C LEU A 18 -3.29 0.59 -8.27
N ASN A 19 -4.44 0.95 -8.86
CA ASN A 19 -5.52 1.64 -8.15
C ASN A 19 -6.13 0.77 -7.03
N TYR A 20 -6.36 -0.52 -7.26
CA TYR A 20 -6.85 -1.43 -6.22
C TYR A 20 -5.86 -1.54 -5.05
N PHE A 21 -4.57 -1.65 -5.35
CA PHE A 21 -3.54 -1.65 -4.32
C PHE A 21 -3.49 -0.33 -3.54
N ASN A 22 -3.66 0.80 -4.22
CA ASN A 22 -3.74 2.09 -3.54
C ASN A 22 -5.01 2.24 -2.68
N ALA A 23 -6.15 1.69 -3.12
CA ALA A 23 -7.38 1.70 -2.33
C ALA A 23 -7.20 0.96 -1.00
N TYR A 24 -6.51 -0.18 -1.01
CA TYR A 24 -6.10 -0.88 0.22
C TYR A 24 -5.25 0.01 1.15
N ARG A 25 -4.27 0.74 0.61
CA ARG A 25 -3.44 1.68 1.41
C ARG A 25 -4.27 2.79 2.04
N ILE A 26 -5.25 3.34 1.31
CA ILE A 26 -6.15 4.37 1.83
C ILE A 26 -6.96 3.82 3.00
N VAL A 27 -7.52 2.61 2.89
CA VAL A 27 -8.28 1.98 3.97
C VAL A 27 -7.41 1.78 5.21
N ILE A 28 -6.19 1.26 5.06
CA ILE A 28 -5.27 1.06 6.20
C ILE A 28 -4.82 2.37 6.82
N SER A 29 -4.39 3.33 6.01
CA SER A 29 -3.93 4.63 6.52
C SER A 29 -5.06 5.39 7.21
N LEU A 30 -6.28 5.33 6.66
CA LEU A 30 -7.47 5.90 7.29
C LEU A 30 -7.79 5.21 8.62
N LEU A 31 -7.67 3.88 8.71
CA LEU A 31 -7.84 3.15 9.95
C LEU A 31 -6.86 3.67 11.02
N PHE A 32 -5.56 3.77 10.71
CA PHE A 32 -4.58 4.27 11.67
C PHE A 32 -4.83 5.71 12.10
N VAL A 33 -5.13 6.60 11.16
CA VAL A 33 -5.49 7.99 11.49
C VAL A 33 -6.73 8.01 12.37
N THR A 34 -7.77 7.23 12.06
CA THR A 34 -8.99 7.18 12.88
C THR A 34 -8.68 6.74 14.31
N LEU A 35 -7.88 5.68 14.49
CA LEU A 35 -7.46 5.19 15.82
C LEU A 35 -6.73 6.27 16.62
N VAL A 36 -5.84 7.03 15.96
CA VAL A 36 -5.14 8.18 16.56
C VAL A 36 -6.10 9.26 17.01
N TRP A 37 -7.07 9.63 16.16
CA TRP A 37 -8.01 10.71 16.45
C TRP A 37 -9.02 10.39 17.54
N ILE A 38 -9.41 9.12 17.69
CA ILE A 38 -10.30 8.68 18.78
C ILE A 38 -9.53 8.36 20.07
N GLU A 39 -8.20 8.53 20.08
CA GLU A 39 -7.30 8.22 21.20
C GLU A 39 -7.40 6.75 21.68
N GLN A 40 -7.82 5.84 20.81
CA GLN A 40 -7.93 4.41 21.09
C GLN A 40 -6.91 3.63 20.24
N LEU A 41 -5.63 3.84 20.49
CA LEU A 41 -4.59 2.98 19.92
C LEU A 41 -4.54 1.68 20.71
N PRO A 42 -4.91 0.52 20.12
CA PRO A 42 -4.75 -0.75 20.79
C PRO A 42 -3.26 -1.07 20.94
N GLU A 43 -2.87 -1.61 22.09
CA GLU A 43 -1.53 -2.15 22.25
C GLU A 43 -1.31 -3.29 21.23
N PRO A 44 -0.14 -3.34 20.57
CA PRO A 44 1.08 -2.58 20.85
C PRO A 44 1.30 -1.32 19.97
N LEU A 45 0.28 -0.81 19.26
CA LEU A 45 0.43 0.32 18.34
C LEU A 45 0.85 1.60 19.08
N GLY A 46 1.91 2.26 18.61
CA GLY A 46 2.37 3.53 19.19
C GLY A 46 2.85 3.44 20.65
N THR A 47 3.09 2.23 21.16
CA THR A 47 3.49 2.01 22.57
C THR A 47 4.91 2.46 22.89
N TYR A 48 5.80 2.54 21.90
CA TYR A 48 7.16 3.06 22.09
C TYR A 48 7.17 4.59 21.99
N ASP A 49 6.55 5.13 20.94
CA ASP A 49 6.42 6.58 20.73
C ASP A 49 5.14 6.88 19.94
N SER A 50 4.10 7.35 20.66
CA SER A 50 2.80 7.68 20.07
C SER A 50 2.86 8.91 19.16
N GLY A 51 3.82 9.81 19.36
CA GLY A 51 4.02 11.00 18.54
C GLY A 51 4.55 10.64 17.16
N ILE A 52 5.61 9.81 17.11
CA ILE A 52 6.16 9.29 15.84
C ILE A 52 5.10 8.48 15.10
N PHE A 53 4.36 7.63 15.81
CA PHE A 53 3.27 6.86 15.21
C PHE A 53 2.23 7.77 14.57
N THR A 54 1.79 8.80 15.29
CA THR A 54 0.79 9.78 14.83
C THR A 54 1.26 10.49 13.56
N ILE A 55 2.49 11.00 13.56
CA ILE A 55 3.07 11.67 12.39
C ILE A 55 3.16 10.70 11.21
N ALA A 56 3.67 9.49 11.43
CA ALA A 56 3.82 8.49 10.38
C ALA A 56 2.46 8.06 9.80
N ALA A 57 1.43 7.88 10.62
CA ALA A 57 0.08 7.55 10.17
C ALA A 57 -0.53 8.66 9.28
N HIS A 58 -0.37 9.92 9.67
CA HIS A 58 -0.83 11.06 8.86
C HIS A 58 -0.05 11.19 7.56
N VAL A 59 1.28 11.06 7.59
CA VAL A 59 2.12 11.06 6.39
C VAL A 59 1.71 9.91 5.47
N TYR A 60 1.43 8.73 6.01
CA TYR A 60 0.97 7.58 5.23
C TYR A 60 -0.39 7.85 4.58
N PHE A 61 -1.34 8.46 5.29
CA PHE A 61 -2.63 8.86 4.72
C PHE A 61 -2.50 9.92 3.62
N ILE A 62 -1.72 10.97 3.85
CA ILE A 62 -1.49 12.01 2.84
C ILE A 62 -0.81 11.41 1.61
N SER A 63 0.19 10.55 1.81
CA SER A 63 0.89 9.89 0.71
C SER A 63 -0.03 9.00 -0.13
N SER A 64 -0.97 8.25 0.49
CA SER A 64 -1.90 7.37 -0.23
C SER A 64 -2.89 8.17 -1.09
N ILE A 65 -3.26 9.37 -0.65
CA ILE A 65 -4.05 10.33 -1.44
C ILE A 65 -3.21 10.90 -2.58
N LEU A 66 -1.97 11.33 -2.33
CA LEU A 66 -1.07 11.86 -3.36
C LEU A 66 -0.80 10.83 -4.46
N ILE A 67 -0.69 9.55 -4.10
CA ILE A 67 -0.49 8.45 -5.05
C ILE A 67 -1.64 8.36 -6.07
N ILE A 68 -2.89 8.69 -5.70
CA ILE A 68 -4.00 8.74 -6.68
C ILE A 68 -3.66 9.69 -7.84
N PHE A 69 -3.09 10.86 -7.52
CA PHE A 69 -2.71 11.84 -8.53
C PHE A 69 -1.49 11.37 -9.32
N LEU A 70 -0.48 10.79 -8.67
CA LEU A 70 0.69 10.22 -9.35
C LEU A 70 0.28 9.13 -10.35
N ILE A 71 -0.66 8.24 -10.00
CA ILE A 71 -1.19 7.22 -10.90
C ILE A 71 -1.81 7.87 -12.16
N LYS A 72 -2.50 9.00 -12.01
CA LYS A 72 -3.07 9.77 -13.14
C LYS A 72 -2.02 10.45 -14.02
N MET A 73 -0.84 10.77 -13.48
CA MET A 73 0.26 11.37 -14.26
C MET A 73 0.91 10.40 -15.26
N ARG A 74 0.55 9.10 -15.24
CA ARG A 74 1.01 8.08 -16.21
C ARG A 74 2.54 8.07 -16.42
N LEU A 75 3.32 8.26 -15.36
CA LEU A 75 4.79 8.08 -15.40
C LEU A 75 5.13 6.60 -15.66
N PRO A 76 6.41 6.25 -15.95
CA PRO A 76 6.79 4.87 -16.17
C PRO A 76 6.33 3.95 -15.03
N TYR A 77 5.54 2.93 -15.38
CA TYR A 77 4.83 2.09 -14.41
C TYR A 77 5.75 1.49 -13.34
N LEU A 78 6.91 0.96 -13.74
CA LEU A 78 7.88 0.36 -12.82
C LEU A 78 8.44 1.38 -11.84
N LEU A 79 8.73 2.61 -12.29
CA LEU A 79 9.23 3.67 -11.41
C LEU A 79 8.17 4.08 -10.39
N GLN A 80 6.91 4.22 -10.80
CA GLN A 80 5.80 4.49 -9.89
C GLN A 80 5.62 3.36 -8.87
N LEU A 81 5.60 2.11 -9.34
CA LEU A 81 5.42 0.94 -8.49
C LEU A 81 6.55 0.81 -7.44
N SER A 82 7.81 0.88 -7.87
CA SER A 82 8.96 0.82 -6.98
C SER A 82 9.01 1.99 -6.01
N GLY A 83 8.71 3.21 -6.48
CA GLY A 83 8.65 4.40 -5.62
C GLY A 83 7.58 4.27 -4.54
N HIS A 84 6.38 3.80 -4.90
CA HIS A 84 5.31 3.59 -3.92
C HIS A 84 5.66 2.45 -2.94
N ALA A 85 6.27 1.37 -3.41
CA ALA A 85 6.67 0.26 -2.54
C ALA A 85 7.75 0.68 -1.53
N LEU A 86 8.75 1.47 -1.95
CA LEU A 86 9.78 2.01 -1.05
C LEU A 86 9.17 2.96 -0.01
N LEU A 87 8.23 3.80 -0.42
CA LEU A 87 7.51 4.70 0.48
C LEU A 87 6.74 3.90 1.54
N ASP A 88 5.98 2.88 1.14
CA ASP A 88 5.23 2.04 2.08
C ASP A 88 6.16 1.33 3.06
N ILE A 89 7.24 0.71 2.58
CA ILE A 89 8.20 0.00 3.42
C ILE A 89 8.79 0.94 4.46
N THR A 90 9.15 2.16 4.05
CA THR A 90 9.72 3.18 4.94
C THR A 90 8.71 3.56 6.02
N LEU A 91 7.48 3.93 5.64
CA LEU A 91 6.47 4.40 6.59
C LEU A 91 5.99 3.29 7.53
N ILE A 92 5.79 2.08 7.01
CA ILE A 92 5.43 0.92 7.83
C ILE A 92 6.56 0.58 8.80
N THR A 93 7.82 0.69 8.39
CA THR A 93 8.98 0.45 9.28
C THR A 93 9.07 1.51 10.37
N VAL A 94 8.78 2.78 10.07
CA VAL A 94 8.70 3.85 11.08
C VAL A 94 7.56 3.59 12.08
N MET A 95 6.38 3.20 11.61
CA MET A 95 5.26 2.83 12.50
C MET A 95 5.57 1.59 13.34
N MET A 96 6.28 0.62 12.77
CA MET A 96 6.77 -0.57 13.47
C MET A 96 7.74 -0.21 14.59
N TYR A 97 8.70 0.68 14.32
CA TYR A 97 9.62 1.21 15.32
C TYR A 97 8.87 1.90 16.46
N ALA A 98 7.90 2.76 16.13
CA ALA A 98 7.05 3.45 17.10
C ALA A 98 6.15 2.51 17.93
N SER A 99 6.04 1.24 17.55
CA SER A 99 5.17 0.23 18.16
C SER A 99 5.94 -0.91 18.84
N ASN A 100 7.17 -0.65 19.33
CA ASN A 100 8.05 -1.65 19.96
C ASN A 100 8.53 -2.78 19.01
N GLY A 101 8.61 -2.51 17.70
CA GLY A 101 9.24 -3.41 16.74
C GLY A 101 8.31 -4.51 16.21
N LEU A 102 8.85 -5.71 15.95
CA LEU A 102 8.19 -6.76 15.16
C LEU A 102 6.92 -7.36 15.80
N ASN A 103 6.80 -7.30 17.13
CA ASN A 103 5.62 -7.81 17.85
C ASN A 103 4.34 -7.00 17.57
N SER A 104 4.46 -5.87 16.87
CA SER A 104 3.35 -4.98 16.54
C SER A 104 2.41 -5.43 15.43
N GLY A 105 2.74 -6.51 14.74
CA GLY A 105 1.97 -6.97 13.57
C GLY A 105 2.28 -6.19 12.29
N PHE A 106 3.04 -5.09 12.34
CA PHE A 106 3.49 -4.35 11.15
C PHE A 106 4.35 -5.20 10.20
N GLY A 107 5.00 -6.25 10.72
CA GLY A 107 5.70 -7.23 9.88
C GLY A 107 4.79 -7.91 8.85
N MET A 108 3.55 -8.23 9.23
CA MET A 108 2.57 -8.81 8.28
C MET A 108 2.15 -7.78 7.23
N LEU A 109 2.01 -6.52 7.61
CA LEU A 109 1.70 -5.44 6.67
C LEU A 109 2.84 -5.23 5.66
N LEU A 110 4.11 -5.31 6.10
CA LEU A 110 5.25 -5.30 5.18
C LEU A 110 5.19 -6.46 4.18
N VAL A 111 4.89 -7.69 4.64
CA VAL A 111 4.76 -8.85 3.77
C VAL A 111 3.65 -8.64 2.72
N ILE A 112 2.48 -8.15 3.13
CA ILE A 112 1.37 -7.87 2.20
C ILE A 112 1.78 -6.82 1.17
N THR A 113 2.45 -5.75 1.60
CA THR A 113 2.92 -4.69 0.71
C THR A 113 3.94 -5.20 -0.30
N ILE A 114 4.94 -5.96 0.15
CA ILE A 114 5.99 -6.53 -0.71
C ILE A 114 5.40 -7.56 -1.67
N ALA A 115 4.51 -8.43 -1.20
CA ALA A 115 3.83 -9.40 -2.04
C ALA A 115 2.97 -8.71 -3.11
N GLY A 116 2.19 -7.68 -2.72
CA GLY A 116 1.40 -6.88 -3.63
C GLY A 116 2.26 -6.21 -4.71
N ALA A 117 3.34 -5.55 -4.30
CA ALA A 117 4.30 -4.92 -5.23
C ALA A 117 4.95 -5.96 -6.17
N SER A 118 5.31 -7.12 -5.66
CA SER A 118 5.93 -8.21 -6.46
C SER A 118 4.96 -8.79 -7.48
N LEU A 119 3.70 -9.02 -7.09
CA LEU A 119 2.64 -9.49 -8.01
C LEU A 119 2.36 -8.46 -9.11
N LEU A 120 2.31 -7.17 -8.77
CA LEU A 120 2.14 -6.08 -9.72
C LEU A 120 3.34 -5.97 -10.68
N SER A 121 4.56 -6.18 -10.20
CA SER A 121 5.78 -6.19 -11.02
C SER A 121 5.83 -7.40 -11.97
N GLY A 122 5.46 -8.58 -11.48
CA GLY A 122 5.52 -9.85 -12.23
C GLY A 122 4.52 -9.95 -13.38
N ARG A 123 3.42 -9.20 -13.35
CA ARG A 123 2.41 -9.16 -14.44
C ARG A 123 2.97 -8.72 -15.79
N ARG A 124 4.13 -8.07 -15.85
CA ARG A 124 4.83 -7.72 -17.10
C ARG A 124 5.78 -8.80 -17.64
N ILE A 125 6.21 -9.76 -16.82
CA ILE A 125 7.18 -10.77 -17.28
C ILE A 125 6.48 -11.86 -18.10
N ALA A 126 5.17 -12.04 -17.93
CA ALA A 126 4.38 -13.05 -18.65
C ALA A 126 3.99 -12.67 -20.10
N ILE A 127 4.49 -11.55 -20.63
CA ILE A 127 4.14 -11.03 -21.97
C ILE A 127 5.31 -11.06 -22.97
N PHE A 128 6.42 -11.71 -22.62
CA PHE A 128 7.56 -11.93 -23.51
C PHE A 128 7.76 -13.42 -23.80
#